data_AF-A0A971UC64-F1
#
_entry.id   AF-A0A971UC64-F1
#
_cell.length_a   1.000
_cell.length_b   1.000
_cell.length_c   1.000
_cell.angle_alpha   90.00
_cell.angle_beta   90.00
_cell.angle_gamma   90.00
#
_symmetry.space_group_name_H-M   'P 1'
#
loop_
_entity.id
_entity.type
_entity.pdbx_description
1 polymer ?
#
loop_
_entity_poly.entity_id
_entity_poly.type
_entity_poly.pdbx_seq_one_letter_code
_entity_poly.pdbx_strand_id
1 'polypeptide(L)'
;SRELTAAVVEEILQKKTVSVGNIGTVADFLAMLASWFYDFNFLPSRRLAIRRNLPGRIEKELPDNPVVRNLIAGIRNDMEAPDQEALDPLEHSSPSR
;
A
#
# COMPACT_ATOMS: atom_id res chain seq x y z
N SER A 1 -6.65 16.84 -15.21
CA SER A 1 -5.96 17.40 -14.03
C SER A 1 -5.25 16.26 -13.31
N ARG A 2 -4.10 16.50 -12.67
CA ARG A 2 -3.43 15.54 -11.78
C ARG A 2 -3.92 15.72 -10.33
N GLU A 3 -5.18 16.06 -10.12
CA GLU A 3 -5.68 16.41 -8.79
C GLU A 3 -6.51 15.28 -8.20
N LEU A 4 -6.34 15.07 -6.89
CA LEU A 4 -7.21 14.18 -6.13
C LEU A 4 -8.51 14.89 -5.79
N THR A 5 -9.62 14.19 -5.89
CA THR A 5 -10.90 14.71 -5.40
C THR A 5 -10.92 14.74 -3.88
N ALA A 6 -11.71 15.65 -3.31
CA ALA A 6 -11.83 15.78 -1.86
C ALA A 6 -12.32 14.48 -1.19
N ALA A 7 -13.25 13.76 -1.84
CA ALA A 7 -13.74 12.47 -1.36
C ALA A 7 -12.61 11.44 -1.22
N VAL A 8 -11.72 11.34 -2.22
CA VAL A 8 -10.58 10.41 -2.19
C VAL A 8 -9.54 10.81 -1.15
N VAL A 9 -9.27 12.11 -1.02
CA VAL A 9 -8.37 12.62 0.05
C VAL A 9 -8.89 12.23 1.43
N GLU A 10 -10.19 12.40 1.67
CA GLU A 10 -10.81 12.05 2.94
C GLU A 10 -10.70 10.53 3.24
N GLU A 11 -10.98 9.68 2.26
CA GLU A 11 -10.89 8.23 2.42
C GLU A 11 -9.45 7.74 2.68
N ILE A 12 -8.46 8.32 1.98
CA ILE A 12 -7.05 8.00 2.22
C ILE A 12 -6.66 8.34 3.66
N LEU A 13 -7.04 9.54 4.13
CA LEU A 13 -6.71 10.01 5.48
C LEU A 13 -7.37 9.17 6.58
N GLN A 14 -8.62 8.74 6.38
CA GLN A 14 -9.37 8.01 7.40
C GLN A 14 -9.14 6.50 7.38
N LYS A 15 -9.00 5.92 6.18
CA LYS A 15 -9.11 4.47 5.98
C LYS A 15 -7.94 3.85 5.22
N LYS A 16 -7.03 4.66 4.67
CA LYS A 16 -5.94 4.21 3.79
C LYS A 16 -6.41 3.39 2.57
N THR A 17 -7.66 3.57 2.15
CA THR A 17 -8.27 2.91 0.99
C THR A 17 -9.09 3.94 0.21
N VAL A 18 -9.51 3.58 -1.01
CA VAL A 18 -10.32 4.42 -1.88
C VAL A 18 -11.47 3.60 -2.45
N SER A 19 -12.70 4.09 -2.29
CA SER A 19 -13.89 3.46 -2.83
C SER A 19 -14.04 3.75 -4.32
N VAL A 20 -14.37 2.73 -5.12
CA VAL A 20 -14.55 2.87 -6.58
C VAL A 20 -15.59 3.94 -6.93
N GLY A 21 -16.64 4.08 -6.13
CA GLY A 21 -17.71 5.07 -6.35
C GLY A 21 -17.27 6.53 -6.21
N ASN A 22 -16.10 6.79 -5.61
CA ASN A 22 -15.57 8.14 -5.41
C ASN A 22 -14.50 8.53 -6.44
N ILE A 23 -14.17 7.65 -7.39
CA ILE A 23 -13.15 7.92 -8.42
C ILE A 23 -13.72 8.92 -9.43
N GLY A 24 -13.16 10.14 -9.44
CA GLY A 24 -13.49 11.17 -10.41
C GLY A 24 -12.35 11.48 -11.39
N THR A 25 -11.13 11.07 -11.09
CA THR A 25 -9.93 11.39 -11.89
C THR A 25 -8.97 10.21 -12.06
N VAL A 26 -8.01 10.36 -12.98
CA VAL A 26 -6.89 9.41 -13.11
C VAL A 26 -6.02 9.41 -11.86
N ALA A 27 -5.85 10.55 -11.18
CA ALA A 27 -5.11 10.62 -9.93
C ALA A 27 -5.81 9.82 -8.82
N ASP A 28 -7.14 9.90 -8.75
CA ASP A 28 -7.95 9.09 -7.82
C ASP A 28 -7.74 7.58 -8.07
N PHE A 29 -7.78 7.17 -9.34
CA PHE A 29 -7.51 5.79 -9.71
C PHE A 29 -6.09 5.34 -9.34
N LEU A 30 -5.08 6.18 -9.56
CA LEU A 30 -3.70 5.88 -9.19
C LEU A 30 -3.51 5.81 -7.67
N ALA A 31 -4.21 6.65 -6.90
CA ALA A 31 -4.21 6.59 -5.44
C ALA A 31 -4.91 5.34 -4.92
N MET A 32 -6.02 4.93 -5.53
CA MET A 32 -6.65 3.63 -5.26
C MET A 32 -5.69 2.48 -5.57
N LEU A 33 -5.06 2.47 -6.75
CA LEU A 33 -4.08 1.44 -7.12
C LEU A 33 -2.90 1.41 -6.14
N ALA A 34 -2.46 2.56 -5.64
CA ALA A 34 -1.43 2.63 -4.61
C ALA A 34 -1.92 1.97 -3.29
N SER A 35 -3.15 2.22 -2.86
CA SER A 35 -3.68 1.59 -1.63
C SER A 35 -3.69 0.06 -1.65
N TRP A 36 -3.79 -0.57 -2.83
CA TRP A 36 -3.74 -2.04 -2.94
C TRP A 36 -2.39 -2.65 -2.56
N PHE A 37 -1.32 -1.84 -2.45
CA PHE A 37 -0.07 -2.34 -1.91
C PHE A 37 -0.15 -2.72 -0.42
N TYR A 38 -1.13 -2.20 0.34
CA TYR A 38 -1.42 -2.68 1.69
C TYR A 38 -1.97 -4.11 1.71
N ASP A 39 -2.65 -4.54 0.65
CA ASP A 39 -3.20 -5.90 0.54
C ASP A 39 -2.17 -6.91 -0.03
N PHE A 40 -0.91 -6.50 -0.19
CA PHE A 40 0.10 -7.26 -0.91
C PHE A 40 0.77 -8.33 -0.03
N ASN A 41 -0.03 -9.31 0.38
CA ASN A 41 0.32 -10.34 1.35
C ASN A 41 1.25 -11.44 0.81
N PHE A 42 1.35 -11.62 -0.51
CA PHE A 42 2.24 -12.63 -1.08
C PHE A 42 3.69 -12.12 -1.15
N LEU A 43 4.54 -12.62 -0.24
CA LEU A 43 5.91 -12.16 -0.04
C LEU A 43 6.78 -12.07 -1.32
N PRO A 44 6.78 -13.06 -2.24
CA PRO A 44 7.56 -12.94 -3.48
C PRO A 44 7.14 -11.73 -4.35
N SER A 45 5.83 -11.47 -4.43
CA SER A 45 5.30 -10.30 -5.16
C SER A 45 5.65 -9.00 -4.45
N ARG A 46 5.52 -8.94 -3.12
CA ARG A 46 5.91 -7.77 -2.31
C ARG A 46 7.39 -7.41 -2.52
N ARG A 47 8.28 -8.39 -2.40
CA ARG A 47 9.73 -8.22 -2.68
C ARG A 47 10.00 -7.74 -4.10
N LEU A 48 9.29 -8.29 -5.09
CA LEU A 48 9.46 -7.87 -6.48
C LEU A 48 9.01 -6.43 -6.71
N ALA A 49 7.92 -6.01 -6.07
CA ALA A 49 7.42 -4.64 -6.16
C ALA A 49 8.37 -3.62 -5.52
N ILE A 50 8.94 -3.92 -4.36
CA ILE A 50 9.97 -3.09 -3.71
C ILE A 50 11.20 -2.97 -4.62
N ARG A 51 11.72 -4.11 -5.11
CA ARG A 51 12.91 -4.12 -5.99
C ARG A 51 12.71 -3.31 -7.27
N ARG A 52 11.49 -3.25 -7.79
CA ARG A 52 11.13 -2.46 -8.99
C ARG A 52 10.68 -1.04 -8.68
N ASN A 53 10.70 -0.64 -7.40
CA ASN A 53 10.22 0.66 -6.90
C ASN A 53 8.83 1.02 -7.44
N LEU A 54 7.88 0.07 -7.45
CA LEU A 54 6.54 0.31 -8.00
C LEU A 54 5.80 1.44 -7.26
N PRO A 55 5.80 1.53 -5.91
CA PRO A 55 5.19 2.65 -5.20
C PRO A 55 5.77 4.01 -5.62
N GLY A 56 7.10 4.10 -5.76
CA GLY A 56 7.75 5.34 -6.20
C GLY A 56 7.52 5.70 -7.66
N ARG A 57 7.18 4.72 -8.52
CA ARG A 57 6.76 5.00 -9.90
C ARG A 57 5.35 5.56 -9.95
N ILE A 58 4.45 5.08 -9.10
CA ILE A 58 3.08 5.61 -8.98
C ILE A 58 3.10 7.01 -8.37
N GLU A 59 3.93 7.24 -7.35
CA GLU A 59 4.12 8.55 -6.72
C GLU A 59 4.47 9.66 -7.74
N LYS A 60 5.32 9.36 -8.74
CA LYS A 60 5.69 10.31 -9.80
C LYS A 60 4.55 10.74 -10.71
N GLU A 61 3.48 9.94 -10.80
CA GLU A 61 2.30 10.24 -11.60
C GLU A 61 1.19 10.92 -10.81
N LEU A 62 1.30 10.92 -9.48
CA LEU A 62 0.39 11.60 -8.57
C LEU A 62 0.78 13.07 -8.36
N PRO A 63 -0.17 13.91 -7.88
CA PRO A 63 0.17 15.27 -7.48
C PRO A 63 1.16 15.28 -6.32
N ASP A 64 2.11 16.20 -6.37
CA ASP A 64 3.04 16.42 -5.27
C ASP A 64 2.35 17.16 -4.12
N ASN A 65 1.75 16.42 -3.20
CA ASN A 65 1.11 16.97 -2.00
C ASN A 65 1.34 16.08 -0.77
N PRO A 66 1.14 16.61 0.45
CA PRO A 66 1.41 15.87 1.68
C PRO A 66 0.61 14.58 1.86
N VAL A 67 -0.62 14.52 1.36
CA VAL A 67 -1.50 13.34 1.48
C VAL A 67 -0.93 12.18 0.67
N VAL A 68 -0.51 12.44 -0.57
CA VAL A 68 0.14 11.45 -1.44
C VAL A 68 1.44 10.96 -0.82
N ARG A 69 2.30 11.87 -0.35
CA ARG A 69 3.58 11.50 0.28
C ARG A 69 3.35 10.61 1.52
N ASN A 70 2.37 10.94 2.34
CA ASN A 70 2.03 10.15 3.52
C ASN A 70 1.46 8.76 3.16
N LEU A 71 0.62 8.68 2.13
CA LEU A 71 0.12 7.39 1.61
C LEU A 71 1.27 6.50 1.15
N ILE A 72 2.17 7.04 0.31
CA ILE A 72 3.30 6.28 -0.23
C ILE A 72 4.30 5.89 0.86
N ALA A 73 4.57 6.78 1.81
CA ALA A 73 5.42 6.46 2.96
C ALA A 73 4.82 5.33 3.81
N GLY A 74 3.50 5.37 4.06
CA GLY A 74 2.78 4.30 4.75
C GLY A 74 2.89 2.95 4.03
N ILE A 75 2.72 2.94 2.71
CA ILE A 75 2.88 1.75 1.87
C ILE A 75 4.32 1.19 1.96
N ARG A 76 5.35 2.06 1.86
CA ARG A 76 6.75 1.61 1.95
C ARG A 76 7.04 0.96 3.29
N ASN A 77 6.60 1.60 4.38
CA ASN A 77 6.78 1.08 5.73
C ASN A 77 6.11 -0.29 5.91
N ASP A 78 4.89 -0.46 5.38
CA ASP A 78 4.16 -1.73 5.44
C ASP A 78 4.84 -2.83 4.61
N MET A 79 5.28 -2.50 3.39
CA MET A 79 5.94 -3.45 2.50
C MET A 79 7.33 -3.90 2.99
N GLU A 80 8.06 -3.00 3.64
CA GLU A 80 9.40 -3.24 4.20
C GLU A 80 9.35 -3.90 5.59
N ALA A 81 8.18 -3.96 6.23
CA ALA A 81 8.02 -4.63 7.50
C ALA A 81 8.42 -6.11 7.41
N PRO A 82 9.08 -6.67 8.44
CA PRO A 82 9.36 -8.09 8.53
C PRO A 82 8.04 -8.87 8.51
N ASP A 83 8.04 -10.05 7.87
CA ASP A 83 6.86 -10.92 7.86
C ASP A 83 6.50 -11.32 9.30
N GLN A 84 5.28 -10.95 9.74
CA GLN A 84 4.74 -11.41 11.04
C GLN A 84 4.64 -12.95 11.08
N GLU A 85 4.41 -13.61 9.94
CA GLU A 85 4.37 -15.07 9.79
C GLU A 85 5.72 -15.77 10.07
N ALA A 86 6.85 -15.08 9.94
CA ALA A 86 8.17 -15.66 10.23
C ALA A 86 8.51 -15.67 11.74
N LEU A 87 7.64 -15.06 12.57
CA LEU A 87 7.83 -14.94 14.01
C LEU A 87 6.95 -15.88 14.83
N ASP A 88 6.12 -16.73 14.21
CA ASP A 88 5.59 -17.92 14.88
C ASP A 88 6.64 -19.03 14.77
N PRO A 89 7.41 -19.34 15.83
CA PRO A 89 8.23 -20.53 15.82
C PRO A 89 7.26 -21.70 15.76
N LEU A 90 7.57 -22.70 14.95
CA LEU A 90 6.87 -23.97 14.86
C LEU A 90 6.67 -24.58 16.27
N GLU A 91 5.58 -24.26 16.96
CA GLU A 91 5.15 -24.91 18.20
C GLU A 91 4.53 -26.30 17.93
N HIS A 92 4.85 -26.96 16.83
CA HIS A 92 4.46 -28.36 16.62
C HIS A 92 5.60 -29.18 16.02
N SER A 93 6.69 -29.31 16.78
CA SER A 93 7.51 -30.51 16.75
C SER A 93 7.56 -31.12 18.15
N SER A 94 6.60 -32.02 18.42
CA SER A 94 6.64 -33.03 19.49
C SER A 94 8.00 -33.77 19.45
N PRO A 95 8.55 -34.27 20.58
CA PRO A 95 8.00 -35.48 21.19
C PRO A 95 8.21 -35.62 22.71
N SER A 96 7.36 -36.39 23.39
CA SER A 96 7.77 -37.13 24.59
C SER A 96 6.83 -38.30 24.88
N ARG A 97 7.37 -39.49 24.61
CA ARG A 97 7.04 -40.86 25.06
C ARG A 97 5.67 -41.46 24.76
#